data_AF-A0A534RD34-F1
#
_entry.id   AF-A0A534RD34-F1
#
_cell.length_a   1.000
_cell.length_b   1.000
_cell.length_c   1.000
_cell.angle_alpha   90.00
_cell.angle_beta   90.00
_cell.angle_gamma   90.00
#
_symmetry.space_group_name_H-M   'P 1'
#
loop_
_entity.id
_entity.type
_entity.pdbx_description
1 polymer ?
#
loop_
_entity_poly.entity_id
_entity_poly.type
_entity_poly.pdbx_seq_one_letter_code
_entity_poly.pdbx_strand_id
1 'polypeptide(L)'
;MALVLATAALGWAKCGDGPGDAAAVAAARVQVTANCGCTGVPKHGTYVTCAVGIARRRVEAGTLPRQCLSVVKGCAAHSTCGRPGFVTCCIADANATRCKLKRDEARCTAKGGIPGNCPSCCDACAPGGCSGARTSAAAPGAP
;
A
#
# COMPACT_ATOMS: atom_id res chain seq x y z
N MET A 1 13.09 -41.49 -4.50
CA MET A 1 13.73 -40.28 -5.07
C MET A 1 13.09 -40.01 -6.42
N ALA A 2 12.05 -39.17 -6.47
CA ALA A 2 11.40 -38.76 -7.71
C ALA A 2 11.48 -37.23 -7.76
N LEU A 3 12.40 -36.72 -8.57
CA LEU A 3 12.58 -35.30 -8.82
C LEU A 3 11.70 -34.94 -10.03
N VAL A 4 10.50 -34.43 -9.78
CA VAL A 4 9.61 -33.97 -10.85
C VAL A 4 10.06 -32.55 -11.24
N LEU A 5 10.76 -32.46 -12.37
CA LEU A 5 11.06 -31.19 -13.03
C LEU A 5 9.76 -30.66 -13.66
N ALA A 6 9.07 -29.78 -12.94
CA ALA A 6 7.94 -29.03 -13.49
C ALA A 6 8.47 -28.01 -14.50
N THR A 7 8.11 -28.20 -15.78
CA THR A 7 8.31 -27.22 -16.84
C THR A 7 7.42 -26.02 -16.56
N ALA A 8 8.01 -24.93 -16.06
CA ALA A 8 7.33 -23.66 -15.89
C ALA A 8 6.95 -23.14 -17.29
N ALA A 9 5.65 -23.21 -17.60
CA ALA A 9 5.10 -22.48 -18.73
C ALA A 9 5.46 -21.00 -18.55
N LEU A 10 6.08 -20.40 -19.56
CA LEU A 10 6.36 -18.96 -19.64
C LEU A 10 5.04 -18.20 -19.86
N GLY A 11 4.11 -18.31 -18.91
CA GLY A 11 3.07 -17.32 -18.72
C GLY A 11 3.70 -16.09 -18.06
N TRP A 12 3.27 -14.89 -18.44
CA TRP A 12 3.64 -13.69 -17.70
C TRP A 12 3.11 -13.79 -16.27
N ALA A 13 3.93 -14.30 -15.36
CA ALA A 13 3.59 -14.39 -13.94
C ALA A 13 3.20 -13.00 -13.45
N LYS A 14 1.98 -12.88 -12.94
CA LYS A 14 1.57 -11.70 -12.19
C LYS A 14 2.30 -11.72 -10.86
N CYS A 15 2.54 -10.53 -10.32
CA CYS A 15 3.07 -10.45 -8.98
C CYS A 15 2.09 -11.11 -8.00
N GLY A 16 2.55 -12.14 -7.31
CA GLY A 16 1.75 -12.96 -6.41
C GLY A 16 1.64 -14.43 -6.86
N ASP A 17 2.02 -14.77 -8.09
CA ASP A 17 2.06 -16.15 -8.57
C ASP A 17 3.30 -16.90 -8.04
N GLY A 18 4.38 -16.18 -7.71
CA GLY A 18 5.60 -16.73 -7.13
C GLY A 18 5.55 -16.80 -5.59
N PRO A 19 6.07 -17.88 -4.95
CA PRO A 19 6.03 -18.04 -3.49
C PRO A 19 6.81 -16.95 -2.72
N GLY A 20 7.68 -16.18 -3.38
CA GLY A 20 8.45 -15.07 -2.79
C GLY A 20 7.91 -13.67 -3.09
N ASP A 21 6.91 -13.53 -3.96
CA ASP A 21 6.48 -12.23 -4.48
C ASP A 21 5.89 -11.34 -3.38
N ALA A 22 5.04 -11.91 -2.52
CA ALA A 22 4.43 -11.18 -1.41
C ALA A 22 5.48 -10.67 -0.42
N ALA A 23 6.48 -11.49 -0.08
CA ALA A 23 7.58 -11.12 0.81
C ALA A 23 8.46 -10.03 0.18
N ALA A 24 8.77 -10.14 -1.11
CA ALA A 24 9.56 -9.15 -1.84
C ALA A 24 8.84 -7.79 -1.89
N VAL A 25 7.54 -7.78 -2.18
CA VAL A 25 6.71 -6.57 -2.15
C VAL A 25 6.64 -5.97 -0.75
N ALA A 26 6.40 -6.78 0.28
CA ALA A 26 6.36 -6.32 1.67
C ALA A 26 7.68 -5.67 2.08
N ALA A 27 8.81 -6.32 1.80
CA ALA A 27 10.14 -5.79 2.09
C ALA A 27 10.42 -4.49 1.33
N ALA A 28 9.98 -4.39 0.06
CA ALA A 28 10.11 -3.16 -0.72
C ALA A 28 9.32 -2.02 -0.07
N ARG A 29 8.09 -2.28 0.36
CA ARG A 29 7.24 -1.29 1.02
C ARG A 29 7.81 -0.82 2.35
N VAL A 30 8.37 -1.72 3.16
CA VAL A 30 9.10 -1.35 4.40
C VAL A 30 10.24 -0.38 4.08
N GLN A 31 11.05 -0.67 3.06
CA GLN A 31 12.15 0.22 2.68
C GLN A 31 11.65 1.56 2.14
N VAL A 32 10.54 1.59 1.40
CA VAL A 32 9.90 2.85 0.97
C VAL A 32 9.50 3.70 2.16
N THR A 33 8.81 3.11 3.14
CA THR A 33 8.40 3.82 4.36
C THR A 33 9.60 4.40 5.12
N ALA A 34 10.70 3.64 5.19
CA ALA A 34 11.92 4.06 5.89
C ALA A 34 12.69 5.18 5.16
N ASN A 35 12.63 5.27 3.83
CA ASN A 35 13.54 6.14 3.04
C ASN A 35 12.84 7.29 2.31
N CYS A 36 11.54 7.19 2.01
CA CYS A 36 10.85 8.17 1.16
C CYS A 36 10.10 9.27 1.89
N GLY A 37 9.95 9.15 3.22
CA GLY A 37 9.34 10.15 4.10
C GLY A 37 7.89 10.49 3.73
N CYS A 38 6.89 10.02 4.49
CA CYS A 38 5.47 10.24 4.13
C CYS A 38 4.96 11.67 4.41
N THR A 39 5.45 12.29 5.49
CA THR A 39 4.94 13.57 6.04
C THR A 39 5.80 14.79 5.66
N GLY A 40 7.01 14.60 5.13
CA GLY A 40 7.95 15.68 4.76
C GLY A 40 8.02 15.98 3.26
N VAL A 41 7.29 15.24 2.42
CA VAL A 41 7.31 15.44 0.97
C VAL A 41 6.36 16.55 0.56
N PRO A 42 6.83 17.60 -0.16
CA PRO A 42 5.98 18.72 -0.58
C PRO A 42 4.98 18.34 -1.67
N LYS A 43 5.26 17.25 -2.41
CA LYS A 43 4.41 16.75 -3.50
C LYS A 43 4.34 15.24 -3.46
N HIS A 44 3.14 14.69 -3.60
CA HIS A 44 2.90 13.25 -3.76
C HIS A 44 3.77 12.59 -4.84
N GLY A 45 3.98 13.26 -5.97
CA GLY A 45 4.83 12.76 -7.05
C GLY A 45 6.28 12.51 -6.64
N THR A 46 6.80 13.26 -5.66
CA THR A 46 8.15 13.04 -5.11
C THR A 46 8.20 11.74 -4.32
N TYR A 47 7.18 11.48 -3.49
CA TYR A 47 7.05 10.23 -2.76
C TYR A 47 6.94 9.02 -3.70
N VAL A 48 6.09 9.11 -4.73
CA VAL A 48 5.94 8.03 -5.73
C VAL A 48 7.23 7.80 -6.49
N THR A 49 7.93 8.87 -6.88
CA THR A 49 9.24 8.76 -7.57
C THR A 49 10.26 8.06 -6.69
N CYS A 50 10.36 8.43 -5.42
CA CYS A 50 11.25 7.76 -4.47
C CYS A 50 10.89 6.27 -4.32
N ALA A 51 9.60 5.95 -4.16
CA ALA A 51 9.13 4.58 -4.02
C ALA A 51 9.47 3.72 -5.24
N VAL A 52 9.28 4.27 -6.44
CA VAL A 52 9.65 3.63 -7.70
C VAL A 52 11.16 3.46 -7.81
N GLY A 53 11.95 4.43 -7.37
CA GLY A 53 13.42 4.33 -7.33
C GLY A 53 13.90 3.16 -6.46
N ILE A 54 13.30 2.99 -5.27
CA ILE A 54 13.61 1.85 -4.39
C ILE A 54 13.20 0.52 -5.03
N ALA A 55 11.99 0.45 -5.61
CA ALA A 55 11.52 -0.75 -6.29
C ALA A 55 12.43 -1.14 -7.46
N ARG A 56 12.89 -0.16 -8.26
CA ARG A 56 13.84 -0.38 -9.36
C ARG A 56 15.18 -0.94 -8.87
N ARG A 57 15.78 -0.35 -7.84
CA ARG A 57 17.03 -0.86 -7.26
C ARG A 57 16.89 -2.30 -6.76
N ARG A 58 15.74 -2.66 -6.19
CA ARG A 58 15.47 -4.03 -5.75
C ARG A 58 15.33 -5.00 -6.92
N VAL A 59 14.71 -4.56 -8.01
CA VAL A 59 14.66 -5.31 -9.27
C VAL A 59 16.04 -5.54 -9.84
N GLU A 60 16.88 -4.51 -9.88
CA GLU A 60 18.27 -4.59 -10.34
C GLU A 60 19.11 -5.53 -9.47
N ALA A 61 18.87 -5.53 -8.16
CA ALA A 61 19.49 -6.45 -7.20
C ALA A 61 18.90 -7.87 -7.22
N GLY A 62 17.88 -8.16 -8.04
CA GLY A 62 17.21 -9.48 -8.09
C GLY A 62 16.36 -9.82 -6.87
N THR A 63 16.13 -8.86 -5.96
CA THR A 63 15.37 -9.04 -4.71
C THR A 63 13.89 -8.70 -4.84
N LEU A 64 13.48 -8.13 -5.99
CA LEU A 64 12.09 -7.90 -6.35
C LEU A 64 11.88 -8.32 -7.81
N PRO A 65 10.93 -9.20 -8.11
CA PRO A 65 10.62 -9.54 -9.50
C PRO A 65 10.09 -8.34 -10.28
N ARG A 66 10.42 -8.26 -11.57
CA ARG A 66 10.03 -7.13 -12.43
C ARG A 66 8.52 -6.88 -12.46
N GLN A 67 7.72 -7.95 -12.46
CA GLN A 67 6.26 -7.88 -12.42
C GLN A 67 5.74 -7.19 -11.14
N CYS A 68 6.46 -7.32 -10.02
CA CYS A 68 6.09 -6.80 -8.72
C CYS A 68 6.40 -5.31 -8.51
N LEU A 69 7.21 -4.70 -9.38
CA LEU A 69 7.45 -3.26 -9.36
C LEU A 69 6.15 -2.47 -9.49
N SER A 70 5.24 -2.94 -10.35
CA SER A 70 3.94 -2.32 -10.59
C SER A 70 3.08 -2.29 -9.31
N VAL A 71 3.15 -3.33 -8.49
CA VAL A 71 2.43 -3.43 -7.21
C VAL A 71 2.97 -2.42 -6.20
N VAL A 72 4.30 -2.35 -6.03
CA VAL A 72 4.93 -1.37 -5.13
C VAL A 72 4.59 0.06 -5.56
N LYS A 73 4.67 0.35 -6.86
CA LYS A 73 4.26 1.64 -7.43
C LYS A 73 2.78 1.93 -7.16
N GLY A 74 1.91 0.94 -7.34
CA GLY A 74 0.48 1.06 -7.08
C GLY A 74 0.17 1.42 -5.63
N CYS A 75 0.85 0.78 -4.67
CA CYS A 75 0.73 1.11 -3.25
C CYS A 75 1.16 2.55 -2.93
N ALA A 76 2.25 3.01 -3.54
CA ALA A 76 2.73 4.38 -3.36
C ALA A 76 1.78 5.41 -4.01
N ALA A 77 1.28 5.13 -5.22
CA ALA A 77 0.34 5.99 -5.93
C ALA A 77 -1.03 6.08 -5.22
N HIS A 78 -1.46 5.00 -4.58
CA HIS A 78 -2.65 4.99 -3.74
C HIS A 78 -2.31 5.22 -2.26
N SER A 79 -1.45 6.21 -2.00
CA SER A 79 -1.17 6.70 -0.65
C SER A 79 -1.54 8.17 -0.44
N THR A 80 -1.73 8.53 0.82
CA THR A 80 -1.93 9.90 1.31
C THR A 80 -0.60 10.64 1.54
N CYS A 81 0.54 9.95 1.39
CA CYS A 81 1.87 10.55 1.56
C CYS A 81 2.10 11.68 0.54
N GLY A 82 2.50 12.86 1.04
CA GLY A 82 2.62 14.08 0.23
C GLY A 82 1.28 14.63 -0.30
N ARG A 83 0.16 14.25 0.34
CA ARG A 83 -1.19 14.73 0.04
C ARG A 83 -1.91 15.15 1.33
N PRO A 84 -1.68 16.38 1.83
CA PRO A 84 -2.38 16.85 3.02
C PRO A 84 -3.90 16.84 2.80
N GLY A 85 -4.63 16.40 3.83
CA GLY A 85 -6.09 16.27 3.82
C GLY A 85 -6.61 14.98 3.20
N PHE A 86 -5.83 14.25 2.39
CA PHE A 86 -6.32 13.02 1.79
C PHE A 86 -6.40 11.88 2.82
N VAL A 87 -7.44 11.07 2.70
CA VAL A 87 -7.68 9.87 3.50
C VAL A 87 -7.86 8.65 2.60
N THR A 88 -7.46 7.49 3.10
CA THR A 88 -7.88 6.21 2.50
C THR A 88 -9.33 5.94 2.85
N CYS A 89 -10.10 5.43 1.90
CA CYS A 89 -11.51 5.15 2.04
C CYS A 89 -11.82 3.76 1.53
N CYS A 90 -12.29 2.89 2.42
CA CYS A 90 -12.67 1.52 2.13
C CYS A 90 -14.17 1.50 1.83
N ILE A 91 -14.52 1.25 0.57
CA ILE A 91 -15.91 1.13 0.13
C ILE A 91 -16.16 -0.35 -0.10
N ALA A 92 -17.05 -0.94 0.69
CA ALA A 92 -17.48 -2.32 0.48
C ALA A 92 -18.56 -2.34 -0.61
N ASP A 93 -18.27 -3.00 -1.71
CA ASP A 93 -19.25 -3.32 -2.75
C ASP A 93 -19.69 -4.79 -2.60
N ALA A 94 -20.80 -5.18 -3.23
CA ALA A 94 -21.37 -6.53 -3.12
C ALA A 94 -20.40 -7.68 -3.46
N ASN A 95 -19.34 -7.41 -4.22
CA ASN A 95 -18.34 -8.40 -4.63
C ASN A 95 -16.98 -8.25 -3.91
N ALA A 96 -16.61 -7.05 -3.48
CA ALA A 96 -15.28 -6.77 -2.93
C ALA A 96 -15.19 -5.44 -2.21
N THR A 97 -14.28 -5.33 -1.25
CA THR A 97 -13.86 -4.05 -0.68
C THR A 97 -12.85 -3.35 -1.58
N ARG A 98 -13.17 -2.12 -1.99
CA ARG A 98 -12.29 -1.27 -2.80
C ARG A 98 -11.74 -0.14 -1.94
N CYS A 99 -10.41 0.05 -1.98
CA CYS A 99 -9.80 1.25 -1.42
C CYS A 99 -9.73 2.38 -2.45
N LYS A 100 -10.14 3.58 -2.04
CA LYS A 100 -10.01 4.82 -2.83
C LYS A 100 -9.43 5.92 -1.95
N LEU A 101 -8.65 6.83 -2.53
CA LEU A 101 -8.25 8.05 -1.85
C LEU A 101 -9.33 9.12 -1.99
N LYS A 102 -9.69 9.74 -0.87
CA LYS A 102 -10.65 10.86 -0.81
C LYS A 102 -9.97 12.08 -0.22
N ARG A 103 -10.49 13.27 -0.55
CA ARG A 103 -9.94 14.56 -0.09
C ARG A 103 -10.18 14.82 1.40
N ASP A 104 -11.07 14.07 2.02
CA ASP A 104 -11.47 14.18 3.42
C ASP A 104 -12.35 12.97 3.81
N GLU A 105 -12.54 12.78 5.12
CA GLU A 105 -13.35 11.68 5.68
C GLU A 105 -14.84 11.83 5.36
N ALA A 106 -15.37 13.05 5.29
CA ALA A 106 -16.78 13.29 4.99
C ALA A 106 -17.15 12.80 3.58
N ARG A 107 -16.26 12.99 2.60
CA ARG A 107 -16.42 12.44 1.23
C ARG A 107 -16.29 10.92 1.17
N CYS A 108 -15.64 10.31 2.16
CA CYS A 108 -15.58 8.86 2.28
C CYS A 108 -16.91 8.31 2.79
N THR A 109 -17.37 8.83 3.93
CA THR A 109 -18.63 8.40 4.56
C THR A 109 -19.86 8.74 3.72
N ALA A 110 -19.85 9.86 3.00
CA ALA A 110 -20.91 10.21 2.03
C ALA A 110 -21.05 9.20 0.87
N LYS A 111 -20.05 8.34 0.65
CA LYS A 111 -20.09 7.24 -0.33
C LYS A 111 -20.37 5.88 0.32
N GLY A 112 -20.76 5.85 1.60
CA GLY A 112 -20.94 4.61 2.37
C GLY A 112 -19.64 3.89 2.69
N GLY A 113 -18.49 4.58 2.57
CA GLY A 113 -17.18 4.01 2.87
C GLY A 113 -16.73 4.28 4.30
N ILE A 114 -15.80 3.46 4.77
CA ILE A 114 -15.15 3.58 6.08
C ILE A 114 -13.76 4.21 5.84
N PRO A 115 -13.43 5.35 6.48
CA PRO A 115 -12.07 5.89 6.46
C PRO A 115 -11.08 4.86 7.01
N GLY A 116 -10.03 4.57 6.24
CA GLY A 116 -8.96 3.67 6.64
C GLY A 116 -7.92 4.35 7.53
N ASN A 117 -7.32 3.60 8.44
CA ASN A 117 -6.31 4.08 9.39
C ASN A 117 -4.87 4.05 8.86
N CYS A 118 -4.66 3.52 7.66
CA CYS A 118 -3.34 3.46 7.03
C CYS A 118 -3.18 4.56 5.98
N PRO A 119 -1.96 5.10 5.79
CA PRO A 119 -1.70 6.08 4.74
C PRO A 119 -1.71 5.49 3.32
N SER A 120 -1.72 4.16 3.15
CA SER A 120 -1.76 3.50 1.84
C SER A 120 -2.91 2.51 1.73
N CYS A 121 -3.56 2.50 0.57
CA CYS A 121 -4.62 1.55 0.25
C CYS A 121 -4.20 0.07 0.29
N CYS A 122 -2.90 -0.22 0.20
CA CYS A 122 -2.41 -1.59 0.30
C CYS A 122 -2.54 -2.18 1.72
N ASP A 123 -2.72 -1.35 2.75
CA ASP A 123 -2.94 -1.81 4.14
C ASP A 123 -4.28 -1.34 4.73
N ALA A 124 -4.90 -0.32 4.13
CA ALA A 124 -6.02 0.41 4.73
C ALA A 124 -7.31 -0.41 4.91
N CYS A 125 -7.57 -1.39 4.06
CA CYS A 125 -8.85 -2.11 4.00
C CYS A 125 -8.78 -3.58 4.39
N ALA A 126 -7.65 -4.04 4.95
CA ALA A 126 -7.56 -5.36 5.53
C ALA A 126 -8.41 -5.43 6.82
N PRO A 127 -9.09 -6.55 7.11
CA PRO A 127 -9.68 -6.76 8.43
C PRO A 127 -8.56 -6.71 9.49
N GLY A 128 -8.62 -5.73 10.39
CA GLY A 128 -7.52 -5.43 11.31
C GLY A 128 -6.41 -4.55 10.73
N GLY A 129 -6.72 -3.69 9.75
CA GLY A 129 -5.79 -2.70 9.17
C GLY A 129 -5.00 -1.91 10.22
N CYS A 130 -3.92 -1.24 9.79
CA CYS A 130 -2.86 -0.68 10.66
C CYS A 130 -3.35 -0.29 12.05
N SER A 131 -2.81 -0.97 13.07
CA SER A 131 -3.06 -0.77 14.50
C SER A 131 -2.63 0.62 15.02
N GLY A 132 -2.56 1.62 14.14
CA GLY A 132 -2.43 3.00 14.55
C GLY A 132 -3.73 3.38 15.22
N ALA A 133 -3.75 3.33 16.55
CA ALA A 133 -4.81 3.90 17.36
C ALA A 133 -5.20 5.26 16.76
N ARG A 134 -6.49 5.46 16.48
CA ARG A 134 -7.03 6.80 16.60
C ARG A 134 -6.70 7.21 18.03
N THR A 135 -5.67 8.02 18.25
CA THR A 135 -5.67 8.92 19.39
C THR A 135 -6.84 9.86 19.18
N SER A 136 -8.04 9.38 19.45
CA SER A 136 -9.05 10.24 20.04
C SER A 136 -8.40 10.76 21.30
N ALA A 137 -7.90 11.99 21.24
CA ALA A 137 -7.79 12.81 22.42
C ALA A 137 -9.22 12.96 22.95
N ALA A 138 -9.69 11.98 23.72
CA ALA A 138 -10.65 12.25 24.75
C ALA A 138 -9.88 13.11 25.76
N ALA A 139 -10.10 14.43 25.69
CA ALA A 139 -9.73 15.29 26.80
C ALA A 139 -10.45 14.74 28.06
N PRO A 140 -9.74 14.45 29.16
CA PRO A 140 -10.41 14.27 30.43
C PRO A 140 -10.76 15.67 30.94
N GLY A 141 -12.05 16.02 30.89
CA GLY A 141 -12.55 17.30 31.39
C GLY A 141 -13.87 17.12 32.11
N ALA A 142 -13.82 16.55 33.31
CA ALA A 142 -14.85 16.72 34.34
C ALA A 142 -14.68 18.10 35.00
N PRO A 143 -15.77 18.73 35.47
CA PRO A 143 -16.13 18.56 36.87
C PRO A 143 -17.50 17.92 37.11
#